data_AF-A0A3A8JWK7-F1
#
_entry.id   AF-A0A3A8JWK7-F1
#
_cell.length_a   1.000
_cell.length_b   1.000
_cell.length_c   1.000
_cell.angle_alpha   90.00
_cell.angle_beta   90.00
_cell.angle_gamma   90.00
#
_symmetry.space_group_name_H-M   'P 1'
#
loop_
_entity.id
_entity.type
_entity.pdbx_description
1 polymer ?
#
loop_
_entity_poly.entity_id
_entity_poly.type
_entity_poly.pdbx_seq_one_letter_code
_entity_poly.pdbx_strand_id
1 'polypeptide(L)'
;AARAFVMLTMAALGGTAQTLATRVSTLPGSAQAALVGAEQGGFRLVAAAEVSAVAVSASGEVTIALAPNAVAMSAKGPNVLAPVDVHEHHIATNKWWEATHNGGPWSPQFQRLFDRAGMSLDDPANKVRVPGHKGPHPEAYHQRVSSRLNEAMEDCGSIQQCREALTNELRRLASEILNTSTTLNKWVTKS
;
A
#
# COMPACT_ATOMS: atom_id res chain seq x y z
N ALA A 1 -16.70 4.28 34.49
CA ALA A 1 -16.73 2.92 33.92
C ALA A 1 -15.54 2.65 32.99
N ALA A 2 -15.35 3.40 31.89
CA ALA A 2 -14.26 3.17 30.93
C ALA A 2 -12.83 3.16 31.53
N ARG A 3 -12.53 4.07 32.47
CA ARG A 3 -11.23 4.15 33.16
C ARG A 3 -10.86 2.87 33.94
N ALA A 4 -11.84 2.27 34.63
CA ALA A 4 -11.61 1.02 35.38
C ALA A 4 -11.43 -0.16 34.42
N PHE A 5 -12.15 -0.16 33.29
CA PHE A 5 -12.05 -1.21 32.29
C PHE A 5 -10.70 -1.22 31.57
N VAL A 6 -10.17 -0.04 31.19
CA VAL A 6 -8.85 0.08 30.55
C VAL A 6 -7.72 -0.34 31.49
N MET A 7 -7.77 0.06 32.77
CA MET A 7 -6.75 -0.35 33.75
C MET A 7 -6.82 -1.85 34.07
N LEU A 8 -8.01 -2.44 34.19
CA LEU A 8 -8.19 -3.88 34.40
C LEU A 8 -7.69 -4.70 33.17
N THR A 9 -7.92 -4.18 31.96
CA THR A 9 -7.48 -4.83 30.71
C THR A 9 -5.96 -4.75 30.54
N MET A 10 -5.34 -3.62 30.90
CA MET A 10 -3.87 -3.48 30.91
C MET A 10 -3.20 -4.41 31.95
N ALA A 11 -3.81 -4.57 33.12
CA ALA A 11 -3.32 -5.46 34.17
C ALA A 11 -3.44 -6.94 33.78
N ALA A 12 -4.51 -7.34 33.08
CA ALA A 12 -4.72 -8.72 32.63
C ALA A 12 -3.83 -9.13 31.44
N LEU A 13 -3.41 -8.18 30.59
CA LEU A 13 -2.62 -8.45 29.39
C LEU A 13 -1.09 -8.44 29.59
N GLY A 14 -0.62 -8.30 30.83
CA GLY A 14 0.82 -8.39 31.13
C GLY A 14 1.64 -7.21 30.60
N GLY A 15 1.05 -6.01 30.59
CA GLY A 15 1.77 -4.74 30.56
C GLY A 15 2.54 -4.43 29.28
N THR A 16 1.87 -3.83 28.29
CA THR A 16 2.37 -2.69 27.47
C THR A 16 1.27 -2.25 26.49
N ALA A 17 1.34 -1.02 25.99
CA ALA A 17 0.47 -0.53 24.92
C ALA A 17 0.59 -1.36 23.63
N GLN A 18 1.77 -1.94 23.37
CA GLN A 18 2.04 -2.80 22.21
C GLN A 18 1.32 -4.15 22.31
N THR A 19 1.30 -4.77 23.51
CA THR A 19 0.54 -6.01 23.72
C THR A 19 -0.96 -5.77 23.62
N LEU A 20 -1.44 -4.60 24.08
CA LEU A 20 -2.82 -4.20 23.88
C LEU A 20 -3.13 -3.98 22.39
N ALA A 21 -2.30 -3.24 21.66
CA ALA A 21 -2.50 -2.95 20.24
C ALA A 21 -2.56 -4.23 19.37
N THR A 22 -1.78 -5.27 19.72
CA THR A 22 -1.77 -6.54 18.99
C THR A 22 -2.91 -7.48 19.35
N ARG A 23 -3.55 -7.30 20.51
CA ARG A 23 -4.64 -8.18 20.99
C ARG A 23 -6.00 -7.50 21.10
N VAL A 24 -6.09 -6.18 20.93
CA VAL A 24 -7.36 -5.44 21.12
C VAL A 24 -8.46 -5.95 20.18
N SER A 25 -8.12 -6.36 18.96
CA SER A 25 -9.05 -6.94 17.99
C SER A 25 -9.50 -8.37 18.34
N THR A 26 -8.79 -9.05 19.23
CA THR A 26 -9.15 -10.42 19.68
C THR A 26 -9.94 -10.41 20.98
N LEU A 27 -10.13 -9.24 21.61
CA LEU A 27 -10.92 -9.12 22.83
C LEU A 27 -12.43 -9.21 22.52
N PRO A 28 -13.22 -9.88 23.37
CA PRO A 28 -14.67 -9.91 23.25
C PRO A 28 -15.27 -8.49 23.30
N GLY A 29 -16.14 -8.16 22.35
CA GLY A 29 -16.81 -6.85 22.27
C GLY A 29 -15.99 -5.73 21.61
N SER A 30 -14.76 -6.01 21.16
CA SER A 30 -13.90 -5.04 20.49
C SER A 30 -14.50 -4.49 19.19
N ALA A 31 -15.22 -5.32 18.42
CA ALA A 31 -15.91 -4.90 17.20
C ALA A 31 -17.08 -3.94 17.47
N GLN A 32 -17.86 -4.18 18.54
CA GLN A 32 -18.95 -3.30 18.95
C GLN A 32 -18.41 -1.98 19.50
N ALA A 33 -17.35 -2.02 20.29
CA ALA A 33 -16.66 -0.82 20.75
C ALA A 33 -16.05 -0.02 19.59
N ALA A 34 -15.59 -0.70 18.52
CA ALA A 34 -15.12 -0.09 17.29
C ALA A 34 -16.20 0.71 16.58
N LEU A 35 -17.40 0.14 16.45
CA LEU A 35 -18.54 0.81 15.82
C LEU A 35 -18.95 2.06 16.61
N VAL A 36 -19.09 1.95 17.93
CA VAL A 36 -19.47 3.08 18.78
C VAL A 36 -18.42 4.19 18.74
N GLY A 37 -17.13 3.85 18.74
CA GLY A 37 -16.04 4.81 18.59
C GLY A 37 -16.03 5.51 17.22
N ALA A 38 -16.37 4.79 16.15
CA ALA A 38 -16.48 5.35 14.81
C ALA A 38 -17.68 6.30 14.67
N GLU A 39 -18.82 5.96 15.29
CA GLU A 39 -20.04 6.79 15.26
C GLU A 39 -19.94 8.03 16.15
N GLN A 40 -19.32 7.93 17.33
CA GLN A 40 -19.25 9.05 18.28
C GLN A 40 -17.99 9.91 18.12
N GLY A 41 -16.92 9.37 17.54
CA GLY A 41 -15.62 10.05 17.41
C GLY A 41 -15.16 10.30 15.97
N GLY A 42 -15.79 9.72 14.95
CA GLY A 42 -15.42 9.92 13.55
C GLY A 42 -14.13 9.21 13.11
N PHE A 43 -13.54 8.34 13.94
CA PHE A 43 -12.31 7.61 13.63
C PHE A 43 -12.59 6.11 13.42
N ARG A 44 -12.09 5.53 12.34
CA ARG A 44 -12.10 4.07 12.12
C ARG A 44 -10.92 3.42 12.87
N LEU A 45 -11.18 2.36 13.66
CA LEU A 45 -10.18 1.66 14.49
C LEU A 45 -8.99 1.03 13.74
N VAL A 46 -8.89 1.17 12.42
CA VAL A 46 -7.66 0.85 11.67
C VAL A 46 -6.50 1.76 12.12
N ALA A 47 -6.79 2.95 12.64
CA ALA A 47 -5.80 3.90 13.16
C ALA A 47 -5.28 3.58 14.57
N ALA A 48 -5.87 2.61 15.30
CA ALA A 48 -5.39 2.26 16.64
C ALA A 48 -3.97 1.65 16.63
N ALA A 49 -3.62 0.95 15.55
CA ALA A 49 -2.26 0.44 15.33
C ALA A 49 -1.24 1.55 15.04
N GLU A 50 -1.70 2.75 14.67
CA GLU A 50 -0.86 3.90 14.35
C GLU A 50 -0.61 4.82 15.55
N VAL A 51 -1.24 4.53 16.70
CA VAL A 51 -0.99 5.25 17.95
C VAL A 51 0.34 4.77 18.53
N SER A 52 1.31 5.67 18.60
CA SER A 52 2.64 5.38 19.15
C SER A 52 2.70 5.58 20.67
N ALA A 53 1.89 6.49 21.23
CA ALA A 53 1.75 6.69 22.67
C ALA A 53 0.43 7.37 23.03
N VAL A 54 -0.04 7.14 24.27
CA VAL A 54 -1.16 7.87 24.88
C VAL A 54 -0.74 8.34 26.26
N ALA A 55 -0.89 9.63 26.54
CA ALA A 55 -0.66 10.23 27.85
C ALA A 55 -1.96 10.87 28.36
N VAL A 56 -2.18 10.81 29.67
CA VAL A 56 -3.31 11.47 30.33
C VAL A 56 -2.78 12.35 31.45
N SER A 57 -3.08 13.65 31.40
CA SER A 57 -2.65 14.61 32.42
C SER A 57 -3.47 14.47 33.70
N ALA A 58 -2.95 14.99 34.82
CA ALA A 58 -3.66 15.01 36.10
C ALA A 58 -4.95 15.85 36.06
N SER A 59 -5.06 16.80 35.12
CA SER A 59 -6.27 17.60 34.86
C SER A 59 -7.26 16.91 33.90
N GLY A 60 -6.93 15.71 33.39
CA GLY A 60 -7.81 14.89 32.57
C GLY A 60 -7.68 15.11 31.06
N GLU A 61 -6.67 15.85 30.61
CA GLU A 61 -6.35 16.01 29.19
C GLU A 61 -5.73 14.72 28.65
N VAL A 62 -6.17 14.28 27.46
CA VAL A 62 -5.65 13.08 26.81
C VAL A 62 -4.84 13.50 25.58
N THR A 63 -3.55 13.19 25.57
CA THR A 63 -2.65 13.43 24.45
C THR A 63 -2.36 12.11 23.74
N ILE A 64 -2.58 12.08 22.43
CA ILE A 64 -2.37 10.89 21.58
C ILE A 64 -1.25 11.22 20.59
N ALA A 65 -0.14 10.49 20.68
CA ALA A 65 0.93 10.55 19.71
C ALA A 65 0.67 9.52 18.60
N LEU A 66 0.75 9.96 17.35
CA LEU A 66 0.56 9.13 16.18
C LEU A 66 1.91 8.87 15.48
N ALA A 67 2.01 7.75 14.76
CA ALA A 67 3.14 7.50 13.87
C ALA A 67 3.23 8.61 12.79
N PRO A 68 4.43 8.98 12.31
CA PRO A 68 4.62 10.08 11.35
C PRO A 68 3.76 10.00 10.09
N ASN A 69 3.37 8.79 9.68
CA ASN A 69 2.59 8.53 8.48
C ASN A 69 1.05 8.57 8.71
N ALA A 70 0.61 8.58 9.97
CA ALA A 70 -0.80 8.50 10.36
C ALA A 70 -1.56 9.83 10.18
N VAL A 71 -0.84 10.95 10.27
CA VAL A 71 -1.43 12.30 10.20
C VAL A 71 -1.96 12.61 8.79
N ALA A 72 -1.45 11.93 7.76
CA ALA A 72 -1.89 12.10 6.37
C ALA A 72 -3.36 11.69 6.13
N MET A 73 -3.94 10.87 7.01
CA MET A 73 -5.30 10.33 6.86
C MET A 73 -6.40 11.21 7.47
N SER A 74 -6.05 12.20 8.32
CA SER A 74 -7.04 12.98 9.07
C SER A 74 -7.48 14.29 8.39
N ALA A 75 -6.82 14.70 7.30
CA ALA A 75 -7.06 15.99 6.65
C ALA A 75 -7.74 15.84 5.28
N LYS A 76 -8.88 15.17 5.21
CA LYS A 76 -9.82 15.35 4.08
C LYS A 76 -11.24 15.03 4.50
N GLY A 77 -12.06 16.08 4.57
CA GLY A 77 -13.50 16.01 4.87
C GLY A 77 -14.31 15.18 3.87
N PRO A 78 -15.63 15.04 4.11
CA PRO A 78 -16.46 14.07 3.41
C PRO A 78 -16.73 14.54 1.98
N ASN A 79 -15.97 14.01 1.03
CA ASN A 79 -16.46 13.85 -0.32
C ASN A 79 -16.47 12.34 -0.58
N VAL A 80 -17.56 11.69 -0.18
CA VAL A 80 -17.81 10.29 -0.52
C VAL A 80 -18.15 10.26 -2.01
N LEU A 81 -17.12 10.27 -2.84
CA LEU A 81 -17.22 9.62 -4.13
C LEU A 81 -17.32 8.12 -3.81
N ALA A 82 -18.27 7.44 -4.45
CA ALA A 82 -18.45 5.99 -4.40
C ALA A 82 -17.08 5.28 -4.46
N PRO A 83 -16.93 4.05 -3.88
CA PRO A 83 -15.68 3.32 -3.93
C PRO A 83 -15.19 3.29 -5.38
N VAL A 84 -14.20 4.13 -5.70
CA VAL A 84 -13.53 4.04 -6.98
C VAL A 84 -12.86 2.68 -6.89
N ASP A 85 -13.22 1.81 -7.82
CA ASP A 85 -12.70 0.47 -7.88
C ASP A 85 -11.20 0.54 -8.19
N VAL A 86 -10.38 0.64 -7.14
CA VAL A 86 -8.94 0.80 -7.26
C VAL A 86 -8.32 -0.59 -7.32
N HIS A 87 -8.40 -1.20 -8.50
CA HIS A 87 -7.67 -2.42 -8.78
C HIS A 87 -6.16 -2.17 -8.69
N GLU A 88 -5.44 -3.14 -8.12
CA GLU A 88 -3.99 -3.12 -8.08
C GLU A 88 -3.42 -3.38 -9.48
N HIS A 89 -2.72 -2.39 -10.03
CA HIS A 89 -2.11 -2.45 -11.34
C HIS A 89 -0.67 -2.98 -11.22
N HIS A 90 -0.36 -4.06 -11.95
CA HIS A 90 1.01 -4.56 -12.08
C HIS A 90 1.74 -3.74 -13.16
N ILE A 91 2.84 -3.09 -12.77
CA ILE A 91 3.65 -2.25 -13.66
C ILE A 91 4.22 -3.12 -14.79
N ALA A 92 4.89 -4.22 -14.42
CA ALA A 92 5.27 -5.31 -15.30
C ALA A 92 4.24 -6.46 -15.16
N THR A 93 3.58 -6.85 -16.25
CA THR A 93 2.45 -7.79 -16.20
C THR A 93 2.87 -9.23 -15.87
N ASN A 94 2.10 -9.90 -14.99
CA ASN A 94 2.21 -11.32 -14.67
C ASN A 94 1.17 -12.20 -15.39
N LYS A 95 0.30 -11.64 -16.24
CA LYS A 95 -0.84 -12.35 -16.85
C LYS A 95 -0.65 -12.68 -18.33
N TRP A 96 0.40 -12.19 -18.97
CA TRP A 96 0.61 -12.25 -20.41
C TRP A 96 1.69 -13.27 -20.77
N TRP A 97 1.46 -14.51 -20.34
CA TRP A 97 2.36 -15.64 -20.57
C TRP A 97 2.22 -16.24 -21.98
N GLU A 98 0.99 -16.29 -22.48
CA GLU A 98 0.66 -16.95 -23.77
C GLU A 98 0.06 -15.96 -24.78
N ALA A 99 0.11 -14.66 -24.49
CA ALA A 99 -0.50 -13.64 -25.33
C ALA A 99 0.19 -13.59 -26.71
N THR A 100 -0.59 -13.80 -27.77
CA THR A 100 -0.17 -13.72 -29.18
C THR A 100 -0.51 -12.38 -29.85
N HIS A 101 -1.07 -11.44 -29.08
CA HIS A 101 -1.49 -10.12 -29.54
C HIS A 101 -0.76 -9.01 -28.76
N ASN A 102 -0.80 -7.77 -29.26
CA ASN A 102 -0.17 -6.59 -28.62
C ASN A 102 1.31 -6.81 -28.24
N GLY A 103 2.08 -7.46 -29.12
CA GLY A 103 3.52 -7.71 -28.96
C GLY A 103 3.90 -8.75 -27.91
N GLY A 104 2.93 -9.48 -27.34
CA GLY A 104 3.18 -10.52 -26.35
C GLY A 104 3.96 -11.73 -26.89
N PRO A 105 4.41 -12.63 -26.00
CA PRO A 105 4.15 -12.63 -24.56
C PRO A 105 5.10 -11.72 -23.78
N TRP A 106 4.55 -10.97 -22.83
CA TRP A 106 5.30 -10.00 -22.03
C TRP A 106 5.78 -10.56 -20.69
N SER A 107 4.98 -11.40 -20.04
CA SER A 107 5.32 -11.95 -18.71
C SER A 107 6.63 -12.75 -18.70
N PRO A 108 6.97 -13.58 -19.72
CA PRO A 108 8.26 -14.26 -19.75
C PRO A 108 9.45 -13.29 -19.87
N GLN A 109 9.26 -12.13 -20.50
CA GLN A 109 10.31 -11.12 -20.63
C GLN A 109 10.55 -10.42 -19.30
N PHE A 110 9.47 -10.02 -18.63
CA PHE A 110 9.55 -9.42 -17.30
C PHE A 110 10.09 -10.42 -16.26
N GLN A 111 9.68 -11.69 -16.32
CA GLN A 111 10.17 -12.70 -15.39
C GLN A 111 11.69 -12.80 -15.42
N ARG A 112 12.34 -12.78 -16.59
CA ARG A 112 13.81 -12.80 -16.69
C ARG A 112 14.48 -11.63 -15.98
N LEU A 113 13.88 -10.43 -16.05
CA LEU A 113 14.39 -9.24 -15.37
C LEU A 113 14.25 -9.38 -13.85
N PHE A 114 13.08 -9.85 -13.40
CA PHE A 114 12.79 -10.04 -11.98
C PHE A 114 13.63 -11.17 -11.36
N ASP A 115 13.87 -12.27 -12.08
CA ASP A 115 14.73 -13.37 -11.65
C ASP A 115 16.17 -12.91 -11.43
N ARG A 116 16.72 -12.05 -12.32
CA ARG A 116 18.06 -11.46 -12.18
C ARG A 116 18.20 -10.60 -10.92
N ALA A 117 17.10 -10.01 -10.46
CA ALA A 117 16.97 -9.27 -9.21
C ALA A 117 16.54 -10.14 -8.00
N GLY A 118 16.30 -11.44 -8.21
CA GLY A 118 15.73 -12.34 -7.21
C GLY A 118 14.37 -11.85 -6.68
N MET A 119 13.55 -11.23 -7.53
CA MET A 119 12.23 -10.70 -7.20
C MET A 119 11.13 -11.52 -7.88
N SER A 120 9.91 -11.46 -7.33
CA SER A 120 8.71 -12.04 -7.96
C SER A 120 7.97 -10.98 -8.77
N LEU A 121 7.30 -11.36 -9.87
CA LEU A 121 6.37 -10.45 -10.55
C LEU A 121 5.19 -10.02 -9.65
N ASP A 122 4.88 -10.78 -8.61
CA ASP A 122 3.87 -10.44 -7.60
C ASP A 122 4.39 -9.57 -6.45
N ASP A 123 5.69 -9.21 -6.48
CA ASP A 123 6.32 -8.39 -5.46
C ASP A 123 5.58 -7.03 -5.31
N PRO A 124 5.32 -6.56 -4.08
CA PRO A 124 4.66 -5.27 -3.84
C PRO A 124 5.30 -4.08 -4.58
N ALA A 125 6.61 -4.11 -4.84
CA ALA A 125 7.31 -3.07 -5.60
C ALA A 125 6.82 -2.98 -7.06
N ASN A 126 6.29 -4.07 -7.63
CA ASN A 126 5.75 -4.11 -9.00
C ASN A 126 4.28 -3.69 -9.09
N LYS A 127 3.70 -3.17 -8.01
CA LYS A 127 2.27 -2.91 -7.90
C LYS A 127 2.00 -1.46 -7.54
N VAL A 128 0.98 -0.90 -8.17
CA VAL A 128 0.52 0.46 -7.91
C VAL A 128 -1.00 0.54 -8.00
N ARG A 129 -1.61 1.29 -7.10
CA ARG A 129 -3.06 1.50 -7.05
C ARG A 129 -3.42 2.70 -7.93
N VAL A 130 -4.03 2.45 -9.09
CA VAL A 130 -4.34 3.50 -10.08
C VAL A 130 -5.85 3.70 -10.15
N PRO A 131 -6.39 4.85 -9.72
CA PRO A 131 -7.79 5.18 -9.90
C PRO A 131 -8.16 5.16 -11.39
N GLY A 132 -9.24 4.45 -11.73
CA GLY A 132 -9.70 4.34 -13.13
C GLY A 132 -8.80 3.47 -14.01
N HIS A 133 -8.04 2.54 -13.42
CA HIS A 133 -7.27 1.54 -14.17
C HIS A 133 -8.17 0.75 -15.13
N LYS A 134 -7.74 0.64 -16.38
CA LYS A 134 -8.40 -0.15 -17.42
C LYS A 134 -7.35 -0.86 -18.26
N GLY A 135 -7.51 -2.17 -18.46
CA GLY A 135 -6.68 -2.96 -19.36
C GLY A 135 -7.54 -3.69 -20.40
N PRO A 136 -6.92 -4.41 -21.36
CA PRO A 136 -5.49 -4.64 -21.56
C PRO A 136 -4.71 -3.40 -22.05
N HIS A 137 -3.43 -3.32 -21.69
CA HIS A 137 -2.58 -2.18 -22.05
C HIS A 137 -1.96 -2.34 -23.43
N PRO A 138 -1.63 -1.25 -24.14
CA PRO A 138 -1.02 -1.32 -25.46
C PRO A 138 0.41 -1.88 -25.42
N GLU A 139 0.86 -2.44 -26.53
CA GLU A 139 2.25 -2.88 -26.73
C GLU A 139 3.27 -1.81 -26.32
N ALA A 140 3.03 -0.55 -26.70
CA ALA A 140 3.92 0.57 -26.37
C ALA A 140 4.12 0.78 -24.86
N TYR A 141 3.11 0.47 -24.03
CA TYR A 141 3.25 0.50 -22.57
C TYR A 141 4.25 -0.56 -22.13
N HIS A 142 4.07 -1.81 -22.59
CA HIS A 142 4.92 -2.93 -22.20
C HIS A 142 6.35 -2.77 -22.70
N GLN A 143 6.55 -2.33 -23.95
CA GLN A 143 7.87 -1.99 -24.50
C GLN A 143 8.57 -0.91 -23.66
N ARG A 144 7.85 0.16 -23.30
CA ARG A 144 8.41 1.26 -22.49
C ARG A 144 8.85 0.78 -21.11
N VAL A 145 8.00 0.00 -20.43
CA VAL A 145 8.35 -0.57 -19.12
C VAL A 145 9.56 -1.49 -19.25
N SER A 146 9.53 -2.44 -20.19
CA SER A 146 10.63 -3.40 -20.38
C SER A 146 11.96 -2.72 -20.69
N SER A 147 11.97 -1.73 -21.58
CA SER A 147 13.17 -0.97 -21.93
C SER A 147 13.79 -0.29 -20.71
N ARG A 148 12.97 0.39 -19.90
CA ARG A 148 13.45 1.11 -18.71
C ARG A 148 13.96 0.18 -17.62
N LEU A 149 13.27 -0.93 -17.37
CA LEU A 149 13.72 -1.91 -16.39
C LEU A 149 15.04 -2.57 -16.83
N ASN A 150 15.21 -2.83 -18.13
CA ASN A 150 16.45 -3.39 -18.65
C ASN A 150 17.62 -2.40 -18.56
N GLU A 151 17.41 -1.15 -18.97
CA GLU A 151 18.39 -0.06 -18.88
C GLU A 151 18.83 0.18 -17.42
N ALA A 152 17.87 0.23 -16.49
CA ALA A 152 18.19 0.43 -15.07
C ALA A 152 19.08 -0.68 -14.50
N MET A 153 18.99 -1.90 -15.04
CA MET A 153 19.75 -3.07 -14.57
C MET A 153 20.96 -3.40 -15.46
N GLU A 154 21.34 -2.55 -16.40
CA GLU A 154 22.42 -2.86 -17.35
C GLU A 154 23.74 -3.15 -16.62
N ASP A 155 24.11 -2.27 -15.68
CA ASP A 155 25.39 -2.30 -14.97
C ASP A 155 25.38 -3.10 -13.64
N CYS A 156 24.28 -3.75 -13.30
CA CYS A 156 24.21 -4.47 -12.02
C CYS A 156 25.05 -5.77 -12.06
N GLY A 157 26.00 -5.89 -11.12
CA GLY A 157 26.94 -7.01 -11.02
C GLY A 157 26.58 -8.06 -9.97
N SER A 158 25.55 -7.81 -9.15
CA SER A 158 25.06 -8.77 -8.14
C SER A 158 23.53 -8.72 -8.03
N ILE A 159 22.92 -9.79 -7.50
CA ILE A 159 21.46 -9.85 -7.26
C ILE A 159 20.98 -8.65 -6.43
N GLN A 160 21.74 -8.25 -5.40
CA GLN A 160 21.37 -7.11 -4.54
C GLN A 160 21.40 -5.79 -5.31
N GLN A 161 22.42 -5.56 -6.14
CA GLN A 161 22.49 -4.38 -7.02
C GLN A 161 21.35 -4.37 -8.04
N CYS A 162 21.05 -5.52 -8.66
CA CYS A 162 19.95 -5.63 -9.61
C CYS A 162 18.59 -5.38 -8.94
N ARG A 163 18.39 -5.91 -7.73
CA ARG A 163 17.18 -5.66 -6.93
C ARG A 163 17.00 -4.19 -6.60
N GLU A 164 18.07 -3.53 -6.16
CA GLU A 164 18.04 -2.10 -5.85
C GLU A 164 17.70 -1.27 -7.10
N ALA A 165 18.38 -1.52 -8.21
CA ALA A 165 18.14 -0.85 -9.48
C ALA A 165 16.70 -1.06 -9.99
N LEU A 166 16.24 -2.31 -10.01
CA LEU A 166 14.89 -2.68 -10.45
C LEU A 166 13.82 -2.01 -9.58
N THR A 167 13.97 -2.08 -8.25
CA THR A 167 13.02 -1.47 -7.30
C THR A 167 12.98 0.05 -7.45
N ASN A 168 14.14 0.69 -7.66
CA ASN A 168 14.21 2.14 -7.86
C ASN A 168 13.52 2.56 -9.16
N GLU A 169 13.68 1.80 -10.25
CA GLU A 169 13.02 2.10 -11.51
C GLU A 169 11.51 1.82 -11.47
N LEU A 170 11.09 0.74 -10.81
CA LEU A 170 9.66 0.48 -10.54
C LEU A 170 9.02 1.62 -9.76
N ARG A 171 9.71 2.21 -8.78
CA ARG A 171 9.21 3.39 -8.03
C ARG A 171 9.04 4.63 -8.92
N ARG A 172 9.96 4.85 -9.87
CA ARG A 172 9.86 5.95 -10.85
C ARG A 172 8.71 5.74 -11.82
N LEU A 173 8.59 4.53 -12.36
CA LEU A 173 7.46 4.11 -13.20
C LEU A 173 6.13 4.28 -12.48
N ALA A 174 6.02 3.83 -11.22
CA ALA A 174 4.83 4.01 -10.41
C ALA A 174 4.45 5.49 -10.26
N SER A 175 5.43 6.37 -10.01
CA SER A 175 5.21 7.81 -9.90
C SER A 175 4.68 8.41 -11.20
N GLU A 176 5.21 7.99 -12.35
CA GLU A 176 4.72 8.45 -13.65
C GLU A 176 3.34 7.88 -13.99
N ILE A 177 3.08 6.62 -13.68
CA ILE A 177 1.78 5.95 -13.86
C ILE A 177 0.69 6.64 -13.02
N LEU A 178 1.02 7.16 -11.84
CA LEU A 178 0.06 7.91 -11.01
C LEU A 178 -0.14 9.36 -11.48
N ASN A 179 0.77 9.89 -12.29
CA ASN A 179 0.69 11.27 -12.77
C ASN A 179 -0.17 11.36 -14.04
N THR A 180 -1.36 11.96 -13.92
CA THR A 180 -2.37 12.07 -15.00
C THR A 180 -1.93 12.85 -16.24
N SER A 181 -0.85 13.61 -16.15
CA SER A 181 -0.27 14.32 -17.30
C SER A 181 0.59 13.41 -18.20
N THR A 182 1.09 12.29 -17.68
CA THR A 182 2.06 11.44 -18.39
C THR A 182 1.38 10.54 -19.42
N THR A 183 2.17 10.09 -20.38
CA THR A 183 1.74 9.08 -21.35
C THR A 183 1.49 7.72 -20.68
N LEU A 184 2.29 7.35 -19.67
CA LEU A 184 2.12 6.09 -18.94
C LEU A 184 0.75 6.02 -18.24
N ASN A 185 0.33 7.09 -17.55
CA ASN A 185 -1.00 7.14 -16.95
C ASN A 185 -2.10 7.02 -18.02
N LYS A 186 -1.96 7.74 -19.14
CA LYS A 186 -2.94 7.69 -20.24
C LYS A 186 -3.11 6.29 -20.80
N TRP A 187 -2.03 5.51 -20.95
CA TRP A 187 -2.12 4.12 -21.41
C TRP A 187 -2.78 3.18 -20.41
N VAL A 188 -2.68 3.44 -19.10
CA VAL A 188 -3.26 2.55 -18.09
C VAL A 188 -4.67 2.93 -17.63
N THR A 189 -5.17 4.11 -18.00
CA THR A 189 -6.50 4.63 -17.59
C THR A 189 -7.48 4.83 -18.75
N LYS A 190 -7.00 4.89 -20.00
CA LYS A 190 -7.87 5.03 -21.18
C LYS A 190 -8.21 3.67 -21.75
N SER A 191 -9.51 3.45 -21.95
CA SER A 191 -10.07 2.31 -22.69
C SER A 191 -10.00 2.53 -24.19
#